data_AF-A0A7V3VX97-F1
#
_entry.id   AF-A0A7V3VX97-F1
#
_cell.length_a   1.000
_cell.length_b   1.000
_cell.length_c   1.000
_cell.angle_alpha   90.00
_cell.angle_beta   90.00
_cell.angle_gamma   90.00
#
_symmetry.space_group_name_H-M   'P 1'
#
loop_
_entity.id
_entity.type
_entity.pdbx_description
1 polymer ?
#
loop_
_entity_poly.entity_id
_entity_poly.type
_entity_poly.pdbx_seq_one_letter_code
_entity_poly.pdbx_strand_id
1 'polypeptide(L)'
;MSSPVATSDAPVKEAKEPHLPSLHRIGDIIAPTAPQDLPSTGLGERVLTDLALKLAYTVARFNTEWVAKQLHLSLPLADEVLYHLGAEGLIQETLRSGPGKSHYTITPQGRETAERLMDVCRYVGPAPVSLAAYAAMLRWQFANTPPARPEQVAAALSRLVLSPQAMQLAGLAVSSGRSLFVFGPPGNGKSSLGRQIRAALPGDVWIPYCISVGDSVIRLYDDQSHQRVDVPGEQAGTIDQRWVRIRRPLVIVGGELTLEQLDLIYLPTLRSYEAPPHLKANGGVFLVDDFGRERISPDQLLNRFITPMEYQVDYFTLVTGQKIQVPLRHILVIATNLSPEVVTDPAFLRRIGYRIYLGAPSPTEYARIFQLYAQRCKVAVPEGLIEWLLERYRAQNRELRACEPRDLIERARDICRFQGRPLELNKEILDLAWVGYFGGEFPEYGKKEKVLVKG
;
A
#
# COMPACT_ATOMS: atom_id res chain seq x y z
N MET A 1 -31.17 -8.11 -55.42
CA MET A 1 -31.89 -7.20 -54.51
C MET A 1 -31.28 -7.36 -53.14
N SER A 2 -30.29 -6.53 -52.84
CA SER A 2 -29.55 -6.59 -51.58
C SER A 2 -30.07 -5.48 -50.68
N SER A 3 -30.78 -5.84 -49.62
CA SER A 3 -31.19 -4.92 -48.57
C SER A 3 -30.04 -4.75 -47.57
N PRO A 4 -29.62 -3.52 -47.23
CA PRO A 4 -28.60 -3.32 -46.21
C PRO A 4 -29.25 -3.41 -44.82
N VAL A 5 -28.62 -4.19 -43.94
CA VAL A 5 -28.95 -4.23 -42.51
C VAL A 5 -28.44 -2.94 -41.89
N ALA A 6 -29.35 -2.12 -41.38
CA ALA A 6 -29.06 -0.89 -40.69
C ALA A 6 -28.26 -1.17 -39.40
N THR A 7 -27.10 -0.53 -39.29
CA THR A 7 -26.33 -0.39 -38.07
C THR A 7 -27.11 0.49 -37.08
N SER A 8 -27.63 -0.12 -36.01
CA SER A 8 -28.20 0.58 -34.87
C SER A 8 -27.05 1.09 -33.98
N ASP A 9 -26.59 2.31 -34.24
CA ASP A 9 -25.88 3.14 -33.27
C ASP A 9 -26.90 3.60 -32.21
N ALA A 10 -27.09 2.77 -31.20
CA ALA A 10 -27.73 3.18 -29.95
C ALA A 10 -26.61 3.43 -28.93
N PRO A 11 -26.53 4.61 -28.30
CA PRO A 11 -25.56 4.82 -27.24
C PRO A 11 -25.89 3.86 -26.10
N VAL A 12 -24.94 2.99 -25.75
CA VAL A 12 -24.99 2.22 -24.51
C VAL A 12 -25.07 3.26 -23.38
N LYS A 13 -26.27 3.45 -22.82
CA LYS A 13 -26.44 4.20 -21.56
C LYS A 13 -25.67 3.42 -20.50
N GLU A 14 -24.42 3.80 -20.27
CA GLU A 14 -23.67 3.36 -19.10
C GLU A 14 -24.56 3.60 -17.87
N ALA A 15 -24.96 2.52 -17.20
CA ALA A 15 -25.68 2.64 -15.94
C ALA A 15 -24.75 3.41 -14.99
N LYS A 16 -25.10 4.67 -14.69
CA LYS A 16 -24.34 5.51 -13.74
C LYS A 16 -24.14 4.68 -12.49
N GLU A 17 -22.88 4.36 -12.19
CA GLU A 17 -22.55 3.58 -11.01
C GLU A 17 -23.10 4.32 -9.78
N PRO A 18 -24.03 3.70 -9.02
CA PRO A 18 -24.69 4.38 -7.92
C PRO A 18 -23.64 4.78 -6.87
N HIS A 19 -23.77 5.99 -6.34
CA HIS A 19 -22.86 6.61 -5.38
C HIS A 19 -21.47 6.98 -5.90
N LEU A 20 -21.16 6.79 -7.18
CA LEU A 20 -19.91 7.30 -7.75
C LEU A 20 -19.91 8.84 -7.64
N PRO A 21 -18.86 9.46 -7.06
CA PRO A 21 -18.76 10.91 -7.04
C PRO A 21 -18.76 11.45 -8.47
N SER A 22 -19.31 12.64 -8.67
CA SER A 22 -19.18 13.34 -9.95
C SER A 22 -17.70 13.44 -10.31
N LEU A 23 -17.34 13.10 -11.55
CA LEU A 23 -15.97 13.13 -12.04
C LEU A 23 -15.82 14.20 -13.12
N HIS A 24 -14.63 14.80 -13.20
CA HIS A 24 -14.26 15.71 -14.27
C HIS A 24 -12.83 15.42 -14.75
N ARG A 25 -12.50 15.89 -15.95
CA ARG A 25 -11.19 15.69 -16.57
C ARG A 25 -10.33 16.95 -16.44
N ILE A 26 -9.11 16.80 -15.92
CA ILE A 26 -8.06 17.82 -15.86
C ILE A 26 -6.86 17.26 -16.64
N GLY A 27 -6.64 17.75 -17.86
CA GLY A 27 -5.67 17.14 -18.78
C GLY A 27 -6.00 15.66 -19.05
N ASP A 28 -5.07 14.76 -18.75
CA ASP A 28 -5.26 13.30 -18.87
C ASP A 28 -5.78 12.64 -17.58
N ILE A 29 -6.04 13.43 -16.54
CA ILE A 29 -6.41 12.94 -15.20
C ILE A 29 -7.92 13.08 -15.02
N ILE A 30 -8.58 12.02 -14.59
CA ILE A 30 -9.97 12.07 -14.14
C ILE A 30 -9.96 12.20 -12.62
N ALA A 31 -10.62 13.23 -12.11
CA ALA A 31 -10.62 13.61 -10.70
C ALA A 31 -12.06 13.73 -10.16
N PRO A 32 -12.28 13.44 -8.86
CA PRO A 32 -13.57 13.69 -8.23
C PRO A 32 -13.83 15.20 -8.14
N THR A 33 -15.04 15.62 -8.53
CA THR A 33 -15.50 17.01 -8.51
C THR A 33 -15.93 17.41 -7.11
N ALA A 34 -15.49 18.58 -6.65
CA ALA A 34 -15.88 19.11 -5.35
C ALA A 34 -17.42 19.27 -5.24
N PRO A 35 -18.06 18.65 -4.23
CA PRO A 35 -19.48 18.88 -3.95
C PRO A 35 -19.73 20.36 -3.63
N GLN A 36 -20.88 20.88 -4.07
CA GLN A 36 -21.25 22.28 -3.89
C GLN A 36 -22.41 22.46 -2.89
N ASP A 37 -23.07 21.38 -2.51
CA ASP A 37 -24.22 21.35 -1.61
C ASP A 37 -24.21 20.08 -0.75
N LEU A 38 -24.95 20.08 0.36
CA LEU A 38 -25.05 18.94 1.27
C LEU A 38 -25.49 17.63 0.57
N PRO A 39 -26.55 17.58 -0.26
CA PRO A 39 -26.99 16.34 -0.90
C PRO A 39 -25.93 15.70 -1.82
N SER A 40 -25.16 16.50 -2.56
CA SER A 40 -24.12 16.00 -3.46
C SER A 40 -22.92 15.37 -2.73
N THR A 41 -22.79 15.57 -1.42
CA THR A 41 -21.75 14.92 -0.61
C THR A 41 -21.99 13.42 -0.43
N GLY A 42 -23.24 12.96 -0.54
CA GLY A 42 -23.66 11.59 -0.23
C GLY A 42 -23.59 11.23 1.25
N LEU A 43 -23.50 12.22 2.14
CA LEU A 43 -23.51 12.08 3.60
C LEU A 43 -24.86 12.51 4.18
N GLY A 44 -25.16 12.07 5.40
CA GLY A 44 -26.22 12.68 6.19
C GLY A 44 -25.82 14.08 6.64
N GLU A 45 -26.76 15.03 6.63
CA GLU A 45 -26.54 16.45 6.98
C GLU A 45 -25.76 16.63 8.28
N ARG A 46 -26.15 15.88 9.33
CA ARG A 46 -25.51 15.94 10.64
C ARG A 46 -24.02 15.60 10.65
N VAL A 47 -23.54 14.75 9.73
CA VAL A 47 -22.13 14.35 9.69
C VAL A 47 -21.22 15.57 9.48
N LEU A 48 -21.62 16.50 8.62
CA LEU A 48 -20.83 17.69 8.30
C LEU A 48 -21.06 18.82 9.29
N THR A 49 -22.29 19.06 9.73
CA THR A 49 -22.57 20.09 10.75
C THR A 49 -21.93 19.74 12.08
N ASP A 50 -22.01 18.49 12.54
CA ASP A 50 -21.35 18.04 13.77
C ASP A 50 -19.83 18.14 13.67
N LEU A 51 -19.25 17.78 12.52
CA LEU A 51 -17.81 17.92 12.28
C LEU A 51 -17.36 19.39 12.28
N ALA A 52 -18.12 20.27 11.64
CA ALA A 52 -17.85 21.71 11.63
C ALA A 52 -17.99 22.34 13.01
N LEU A 53 -18.97 21.91 13.81
CA LEU A 53 -19.12 22.38 15.19
C LEU A 53 -17.95 21.92 16.07
N LYS A 54 -17.53 20.66 15.96
CA LYS A 54 -16.33 20.15 16.65
C LYS A 54 -15.07 20.93 16.25
N LEU A 55 -14.92 21.27 14.97
CA LEU A 55 -13.82 22.12 14.51
C LEU A 55 -13.90 23.52 15.11
N ALA A 56 -15.08 24.16 15.06
CA ALA A 56 -15.33 25.48 15.64
C ALA A 56 -15.00 25.54 17.14
N TYR A 57 -15.26 24.45 17.88
CA TYR A 57 -14.94 24.33 19.31
C TYR A 57 -13.43 24.43 19.62
N THR A 58 -12.55 24.14 18.64
CA THR A 58 -11.08 24.17 18.84
C THR A 58 -10.48 25.57 18.85
N VAL A 59 -11.22 26.60 18.42
CA VAL A 59 -10.71 27.97 18.27
C VAL A 59 -11.70 29.00 18.79
N ALA A 60 -11.23 30.19 19.16
CA ALA A 60 -12.09 31.26 19.67
C ALA A 60 -12.90 31.95 18.56
N ARG A 61 -12.31 32.12 17.38
CA ARG A 61 -12.89 32.78 16.20
C ARG A 61 -12.44 32.03 14.96
N PHE A 62 -13.30 31.99 13.94
CA PHE A 62 -13.00 31.35 12.66
C PHE A 62 -13.79 32.02 11.53
N ASN A 63 -13.51 31.65 10.28
CA ASN A 63 -14.25 32.12 9.11
C ASN A 63 -14.54 30.97 8.13
N THR A 64 -15.40 31.23 7.14
CA THR A 64 -15.82 30.24 6.15
C THR A 64 -14.63 29.60 5.42
N GLU A 65 -13.65 30.40 5.00
CA GLU A 65 -12.48 29.90 4.27
C GLU A 65 -11.60 28.96 5.10
N TRP A 66 -11.45 29.25 6.40
CA TRP A 66 -10.71 28.38 7.31
C TRP A 66 -11.43 27.05 7.50
N VAL A 67 -12.74 27.05 7.69
CA VAL A 67 -13.54 25.81 7.82
C VAL A 67 -13.44 24.98 6.53
N ALA A 68 -13.64 25.61 5.37
CA ALA A 68 -13.50 24.96 4.08
C ALA A 68 -12.13 24.29 3.92
N LYS A 69 -11.06 25.00 4.30
CA LYS A 69 -9.69 24.49 4.23
C LYS A 69 -9.44 23.34 5.21
N GLN A 70 -9.86 23.44 6.47
CA GLN A 70 -9.60 22.40 7.49
C GLN A 70 -10.40 21.12 7.25
N LEU A 71 -11.63 21.25 6.77
CA LEU A 71 -12.53 20.12 6.51
C LEU A 71 -12.49 19.64 5.06
N HIS A 72 -11.67 20.24 4.21
CA HIS A 72 -11.55 19.89 2.79
C HIS A 72 -12.89 20.02 2.02
N LEU A 73 -13.68 21.04 2.36
CA LEU A 73 -14.96 21.35 1.73
C LEU A 73 -14.78 22.44 0.66
N SER A 74 -15.70 22.50 -0.31
CA SER A 74 -15.82 23.68 -1.17
C SER A 74 -16.30 24.88 -0.34
N LEU A 75 -16.01 26.10 -0.80
CA LEU A 75 -16.49 27.30 -0.11
C LEU A 75 -18.03 27.36 0.00
N PRO A 76 -18.81 27.05 -1.07
CA PRO A 76 -20.27 27.05 -0.97
C PRO A 76 -20.79 26.03 0.05
N LEU A 77 -20.22 24.83 0.08
CA LEU A 77 -20.63 23.79 1.03
C LEU A 77 -20.27 24.18 2.48
N ALA A 78 -19.10 24.78 2.70
CA ALA A 78 -18.72 25.26 4.03
C ALA A 78 -19.65 26.38 4.50
N ASP A 79 -20.03 27.30 3.61
CA ASP A 79 -20.98 28.38 3.91
C ASP A 79 -22.36 27.82 4.28
N GLU A 80 -22.87 26.85 3.50
CA GLU A 80 -24.13 26.15 3.79
C GLU A 80 -24.08 25.47 5.17
N VAL A 81 -23.04 24.69 5.46
CA VAL A 81 -22.87 24.02 6.76
C VAL A 81 -22.85 25.01 7.93
N LEU A 82 -22.16 26.14 7.78
CA LEU A 82 -22.11 27.18 8.81
C LEU A 82 -23.44 27.91 8.96
N TYR A 83 -24.18 28.10 7.87
CA TYR A 83 -25.54 28.64 7.91
C TYR A 83 -26.47 27.75 8.75
N HIS A 84 -26.43 26.42 8.57
CA HIS A 84 -27.21 25.49 9.38
C HIS A 84 -26.86 25.59 10.88
N LEU A 85 -25.56 25.61 11.22
CA LEU A 85 -25.12 25.78 12.61
C LEU A 85 -25.56 27.14 13.21
N GLY A 86 -25.58 28.20 12.40
CA GLY A 86 -26.05 29.51 12.82
C GLY A 86 -27.57 29.54 13.05
N ALA A 87 -28.34 28.89 12.17
CA ALA A 87 -29.79 28.76 12.29
C ALA A 87 -30.21 27.99 13.55
N GLU A 88 -29.39 27.02 13.98
CA GLU A 88 -29.57 26.28 15.24
C GLU A 88 -29.07 27.04 16.49
N GLY A 89 -28.47 28.22 16.33
CA GLY A 89 -27.94 29.02 17.44
C GLY A 89 -26.63 28.49 18.05
N LEU A 90 -25.95 27.57 17.37
CA LEU A 90 -24.71 26.94 17.85
C LEU A 90 -23.48 27.81 17.56
N ILE A 91 -23.55 28.65 16.53
CA ILE A 91 -22.54 29.65 16.21
C ILE A 91 -23.22 31.01 15.97
N GLN A 92 -22.45 32.08 16.11
CA GLN A 92 -22.91 33.44 15.86
C GLN A 92 -22.02 34.10 14.80
N GLU A 93 -22.63 34.64 13.74
CA GLU A 93 -21.96 35.49 12.77
C GLU A 93 -21.59 36.83 13.43
N THR A 94 -20.32 37.18 13.40
CA THR A 94 -19.75 38.39 14.01
C THR A 94 -19.47 39.49 12.99
N LEU A 95 -19.11 39.10 11.77
CA LEU A 95 -18.81 40.01 10.66
C LEU A 95 -19.05 39.28 9.33
N ARG A 96 -19.62 39.99 8.36
CA ARG A 96 -19.71 39.53 6.97
C ARG A 96 -18.72 40.31 6.11
N SER A 97 -17.77 39.60 5.52
CA SER A 97 -16.69 40.18 4.69
C SER A 97 -17.02 40.14 3.20
N GLY A 98 -17.98 39.31 2.78
CA GLY A 98 -18.50 39.23 1.41
C GLY A 98 -19.51 38.10 1.24
N PRO A 99 -20.03 37.87 0.03
CA PRO A 99 -20.90 36.71 -0.25
C PRO A 99 -20.18 35.39 0.06
N GLY A 100 -20.79 34.56 0.90
CA GLY A 100 -20.22 33.28 1.36
C GLY A 100 -18.95 33.38 2.20
N LYS A 101 -18.67 34.58 2.77
CA LYS A 101 -17.46 34.87 3.54
C LYS A 101 -17.81 35.63 4.80
N SER A 102 -17.92 34.87 5.89
CA SER A 102 -18.32 35.39 7.20
C SER A 102 -17.36 34.92 8.29
N HIS A 103 -17.32 35.69 9.38
CA HIS A 103 -16.57 35.40 10.58
C HIS A 103 -17.52 35.00 11.70
N TYR A 104 -17.14 33.98 12.47
CA TYR A 104 -18.02 33.37 13.45
C TYR A 104 -17.32 33.18 14.80
N THR A 105 -18.14 33.10 15.84
CA THR A 105 -17.77 32.61 17.17
C THR A 105 -18.74 31.53 17.59
N ILE A 106 -18.25 30.51 18.30
CA ILE A 106 -19.12 29.48 18.89
C ILE A 106 -19.91 30.05 20.08
N THR A 107 -21.20 29.73 20.18
CA THR A 107 -22.05 30.16 21.30
C THR A 107 -21.85 29.25 22.52
N PRO A 108 -22.31 29.63 23.73
CA PRO A 108 -22.29 28.73 24.89
C PRO A 108 -23.01 27.40 24.62
N GLN A 109 -24.18 27.44 23.96
CA GLN A 109 -24.91 26.25 23.54
C GLN A 109 -24.11 25.41 22.54
N GLY A 110 -23.46 26.06 21.57
CA GLY A 110 -22.56 25.39 20.62
C GLY A 110 -21.42 24.66 21.31
N ARG A 111 -20.81 25.27 22.34
CA ARG A 111 -19.73 24.64 23.12
C ARG A 111 -20.21 23.38 23.84
N GLU A 112 -21.34 23.46 24.53
CA GLU A 112 -21.93 22.31 25.22
C GLU A 112 -22.27 21.16 24.26
N THR A 113 -22.88 21.48 23.11
CA THR A 113 -23.17 20.50 22.07
C THR A 113 -21.89 19.88 21.50
N ALA A 114 -20.87 20.70 21.22
CA ALA A 114 -19.58 20.21 20.73
C ALA A 114 -18.91 19.24 21.71
N GLU A 115 -18.94 19.53 23.02
CA GLU A 115 -18.40 18.65 24.05
C GLU A 115 -19.07 17.26 24.02
N ARG A 116 -20.41 17.22 23.90
CA ARG A 116 -21.16 15.96 23.78
C ARG A 116 -20.79 15.20 22.49
N LEU A 117 -20.64 15.90 21.37
CA LEU A 117 -20.20 15.29 20.11
C LEU A 117 -18.77 14.73 20.20
N MET A 118 -17.89 15.42 20.92
CA MET A 118 -16.52 14.94 21.20
C MET A 118 -16.54 13.72 22.12
N ASP A 119 -17.57 13.51 22.93
CA ASP A 119 -17.74 12.24 23.64
C ASP A 119 -18.24 11.12 22.73
N VAL A 120 -18.87 11.39 21.58
CA VAL A 120 -19.19 10.33 20.62
C VAL A 120 -17.96 10.01 19.76
N CYS A 121 -17.36 11.02 19.14
CA CYS A 121 -16.25 10.89 18.20
C CYS A 121 -15.40 12.16 18.16
N ARG A 122 -14.13 12.08 18.56
CA ARG A 122 -13.21 13.23 18.63
C ARG A 122 -12.48 13.51 17.33
N TYR A 123 -12.84 12.83 16.25
CA TYR A 123 -12.26 13.10 14.95
C TYR A 123 -12.57 14.54 14.51
N VAL A 124 -11.51 15.30 14.23
CA VAL A 124 -11.53 16.63 13.62
C VAL A 124 -10.43 16.64 12.55
N GLY A 125 -10.80 16.93 11.30
CA GLY A 125 -9.92 16.83 10.13
C GLY A 125 -10.73 16.86 8.83
N PRO A 126 -10.14 16.41 7.72
CA PRO A 126 -10.83 16.32 6.43
C PRO A 126 -12.19 15.61 6.55
N ALA A 127 -13.22 16.16 5.93
CA ALA A 127 -14.54 15.56 5.96
C ALA A 127 -14.52 14.16 5.34
N PRO A 128 -15.23 13.18 5.95
CA PRO A 128 -15.27 11.83 5.42
C PRO A 128 -16.01 11.78 4.09
N VAL A 129 -15.82 10.68 3.36
CA VAL A 129 -16.70 10.27 2.27
C VAL A 129 -17.54 9.07 2.72
N SER A 130 -18.70 8.85 2.13
CA SER A 130 -19.49 7.66 2.47
C SER A 130 -18.77 6.38 2.02
N LEU A 131 -18.95 5.29 2.78
CA LEU A 131 -18.43 3.97 2.39
C LEU A 131 -18.94 3.56 1.00
N ALA A 132 -20.18 3.92 0.66
CA ALA A 132 -20.75 3.65 -0.67
C ALA A 132 -20.00 4.40 -1.79
N ALA A 133 -19.66 5.68 -1.57
CA ALA A 133 -18.88 6.46 -2.53
C ALA A 133 -17.44 5.94 -2.67
N TYR A 134 -16.79 5.58 -1.56
CA TYR A 134 -15.48 4.92 -1.60
C TYR A 134 -15.53 3.61 -2.40
N ALA A 135 -16.54 2.78 -2.17
CA ALA A 135 -16.71 1.53 -2.87
C ALA A 135 -16.95 1.71 -4.37
N ALA A 136 -17.78 2.69 -4.75
CA ALA A 136 -18.04 3.04 -6.15
C ALA A 136 -16.80 3.57 -6.85
N MET A 137 -16.08 4.50 -6.21
CA MET A 137 -14.83 5.04 -6.76
C MET A 137 -13.77 3.95 -6.94
N LEU A 138 -13.66 3.00 -6.01
CA LEU A 138 -12.74 1.88 -6.16
C LEU A 138 -13.10 1.02 -7.38
N ARG A 139 -14.35 0.59 -7.52
CA ARG A 139 -14.78 -0.22 -8.67
C ARG A 139 -14.58 0.50 -10.01
N TRP A 140 -14.99 1.77 -10.08
CA TRP A 140 -14.80 2.59 -11.27
C TRP A 140 -13.32 2.72 -11.65
N GLN A 141 -12.44 3.04 -10.70
CA GLN A 141 -11.00 3.17 -10.98
C GLN A 141 -10.40 1.89 -11.51
N PHE A 142 -10.78 0.73 -10.96
CA PHE A 142 -10.28 -0.57 -11.43
C PHE A 142 -10.82 -0.95 -12.81
N ALA A 143 -12.10 -0.68 -13.10
CA ALA A 143 -12.69 -0.93 -14.41
C ALA A 143 -12.08 -0.03 -15.51
N ASN A 144 -11.63 1.17 -15.14
CA ASN A 144 -11.09 2.17 -16.07
C ASN A 144 -9.55 2.24 -16.06
N THR A 145 -8.87 1.45 -15.22
CA THR A 145 -7.40 1.34 -15.26
C THR A 145 -7.03 0.37 -16.39
N PRO A 146 -6.21 0.79 -17.38
CA PRO A 146 -5.72 -0.12 -18.41
C PRO A 146 -4.92 -1.29 -17.79
N PRO A 147 -5.01 -2.51 -18.34
CA PRO A 147 -4.22 -3.63 -17.85
C PRO A 147 -2.72 -3.33 -18.00
N ALA A 148 -1.92 -3.87 -17.06
CA ALA A 148 -0.48 -3.76 -17.12
C ALA A 148 0.07 -4.43 -18.39
N ARG A 149 0.91 -3.71 -19.13
CA ARG A 149 1.51 -4.23 -20.36
C ARG A 149 2.76 -5.06 -20.06
N PRO A 150 3.07 -6.11 -20.84
CA PRO A 150 4.27 -6.92 -20.64
C PRO A 150 5.56 -6.11 -20.58
N GLU A 151 5.70 -5.06 -21.38
CA GLU A 151 6.90 -4.22 -21.39
C GLU A 151 7.04 -3.40 -20.10
N GLN A 152 5.93 -2.94 -19.53
CA GLN A 152 5.90 -2.20 -18.26
C GLN A 152 6.30 -3.10 -17.09
N VAL A 153 5.79 -4.34 -17.08
CA VAL A 153 6.17 -5.36 -16.08
C VAL A 153 7.66 -5.67 -16.20
N ALA A 154 8.14 -5.95 -17.42
CA ALA A 154 9.55 -6.25 -17.66
C ALA A 154 10.46 -5.08 -17.24
N ALA A 155 10.07 -3.84 -17.52
CA ALA A 155 10.81 -2.65 -17.09
C ALA A 155 10.83 -2.50 -15.57
N ALA A 156 9.70 -2.71 -14.88
CA ALA A 156 9.61 -2.65 -13.42
C ALA A 156 10.45 -3.74 -12.75
N LEU A 157 10.48 -4.94 -13.32
CA LEU A 157 11.22 -6.10 -12.81
C LEU A 157 12.65 -6.19 -13.33
N SER A 158 13.09 -5.29 -14.22
CA SER A 158 14.42 -5.30 -14.87
C SER A 158 15.61 -5.28 -13.89
N ARG A 159 15.37 -4.82 -12.66
CA ARG A 159 16.37 -4.80 -11.58
C ARG A 159 16.56 -6.15 -10.89
N LEU A 160 15.71 -7.13 -11.21
CA LEU A 160 15.77 -8.49 -10.68
C LEU A 160 16.17 -9.43 -11.82
N VAL A 161 17.12 -10.31 -11.52
CA VAL A 161 17.43 -11.43 -12.42
C VAL A 161 16.48 -12.55 -12.05
N LEU A 162 15.47 -12.74 -12.90
CA LEU A 162 14.42 -13.74 -12.74
C LEU A 162 14.44 -14.69 -13.93
N SER A 163 14.06 -15.94 -13.71
CA SER A 163 13.80 -16.86 -14.80
C SER A 163 12.65 -16.35 -15.69
N PRO A 164 12.62 -16.68 -16.99
CA PRO A 164 11.53 -16.27 -17.88
C PRO A 164 10.14 -16.67 -17.35
N GLN A 165 10.05 -17.85 -16.73
CA GLN A 165 8.82 -18.34 -16.10
C GLN A 165 8.40 -17.47 -14.90
N ALA A 166 9.34 -17.12 -14.01
CA ALA A 166 9.05 -16.26 -12.85
C ALA A 166 8.59 -14.86 -13.30
N MET A 167 9.23 -14.29 -14.33
CA MET A 167 8.84 -13.02 -14.94
C MET A 167 7.40 -13.08 -15.49
N GLN A 168 7.07 -14.15 -16.24
CA GLN A 168 5.74 -14.34 -16.81
C GLN A 168 4.66 -14.46 -15.73
N LEU A 169 4.90 -15.27 -14.69
CA LEU A 169 3.95 -15.45 -13.59
C LEU A 169 3.75 -14.16 -12.79
N ALA A 170 4.82 -13.38 -12.55
CA ALA A 170 4.73 -12.09 -11.89
C ALA A 170 3.89 -11.10 -12.72
N GLY A 171 4.08 -11.07 -14.04
CA GLY A 171 3.27 -10.24 -14.94
C GLY A 171 1.80 -10.63 -14.96
N LEU A 172 1.50 -11.93 -14.93
CA LEU A 172 0.12 -12.42 -14.83
C LEU A 172 -0.54 -12.03 -13.50
N ALA A 173 0.19 -12.08 -12.38
CA ALA A 173 -0.30 -11.62 -11.08
C ALA A 173 -0.64 -10.12 -11.11
N VAL A 174 0.26 -9.29 -11.67
CA VAL A 174 0.03 -7.84 -11.84
C VAL A 174 -1.19 -7.57 -12.72
N SER A 175 -1.29 -8.23 -13.88
CA SER A 175 -2.38 -7.98 -14.83
C SER A 175 -3.75 -8.45 -14.34
N SER A 176 -3.80 -9.54 -13.57
CA SER A 176 -5.06 -10.11 -13.07
C SER A 176 -5.48 -9.57 -11.70
N GLY A 177 -4.57 -8.90 -10.98
CA GLY A 177 -4.78 -8.48 -9.60
C GLY A 177 -4.87 -9.63 -8.59
N ARG A 178 -4.54 -10.85 -8.98
CA ARG A 178 -4.60 -12.03 -8.10
C ARG A 178 -3.39 -12.11 -7.17
N SER A 179 -3.56 -12.81 -6.05
CA SER A 179 -2.49 -13.00 -5.08
C SER A 179 -1.27 -13.73 -5.65
N LEU A 180 -0.10 -13.44 -5.09
CA LEU A 180 1.17 -13.99 -5.49
C LEU A 180 1.90 -14.58 -4.29
N PHE A 181 2.18 -15.88 -4.33
CA PHE A 181 2.94 -16.58 -3.30
C PHE A 181 4.36 -16.84 -3.79
N VAL A 182 5.34 -16.23 -3.15
CA VAL A 182 6.76 -16.30 -3.50
C VAL A 182 7.50 -17.11 -2.44
N PHE A 183 8.09 -18.24 -2.83
CA PHE A 183 8.70 -19.17 -1.89
C PHE A 183 10.05 -19.67 -2.36
N GLY A 184 10.87 -20.16 -1.43
CA GLY A 184 12.21 -20.69 -1.71
C GLY A 184 13.24 -20.27 -0.66
N PRO A 185 14.52 -20.68 -0.81
CA PRO A 185 15.55 -20.41 0.18
C PRO A 185 15.75 -18.90 0.47
N PRO A 186 16.21 -18.53 1.68
CA PRO A 186 16.48 -17.14 2.02
C PRO A 186 17.60 -16.56 1.14
N GLY A 187 17.55 -15.25 0.90
CA GLY A 187 18.56 -14.55 0.09
C GLY A 187 18.32 -14.56 -1.43
N ASN A 188 17.24 -15.17 -1.92
CA ASN A 188 16.93 -15.23 -3.36
C ASN A 188 15.93 -14.17 -3.87
N GLY A 189 15.78 -13.05 -3.14
CA GLY A 189 15.06 -11.88 -3.66
C GLY A 189 13.54 -11.91 -3.59
N LYS A 190 12.92 -12.79 -2.77
CA LYS A 190 11.46 -12.88 -2.61
C LYS A 190 10.80 -11.56 -2.21
N SER A 191 11.31 -10.93 -1.16
CA SER A 191 10.84 -9.61 -0.70
C SER A 191 11.08 -8.52 -1.75
N SER A 192 12.18 -8.62 -2.48
CA SER A 192 12.50 -7.68 -3.57
C SER A 192 11.49 -7.80 -4.71
N LEU A 193 11.10 -9.01 -5.10
CA LEU A 193 10.04 -9.24 -6.08
C LEU A 193 8.73 -8.60 -5.63
N GLY A 194 8.28 -8.87 -4.41
CA GLY A 194 7.05 -8.30 -3.86
C GLY A 194 7.04 -6.77 -3.85
N ARG A 195 8.17 -6.13 -3.53
CA ARG A 195 8.31 -4.66 -3.58
C ARG A 195 8.25 -4.12 -5.01
N GLN A 196 8.83 -4.83 -5.99
CA GLN A 196 8.84 -4.38 -7.39
C GLN A 196 7.52 -4.61 -8.13
N ILE A 197 6.66 -5.54 -7.67
CA ILE A 197 5.30 -5.72 -8.19
C ILE A 197 4.53 -4.38 -8.20
N ARG A 198 4.71 -3.55 -7.16
CA ARG A 198 4.10 -2.22 -7.06
C ARG A 198 4.48 -1.32 -8.25
N ALA A 199 5.73 -1.36 -8.69
CA ALA A 199 6.22 -0.53 -9.80
C ALA A 199 5.66 -0.97 -11.16
N ALA A 200 5.15 -2.20 -11.26
CA ALA A 200 4.50 -2.72 -12.46
C ALA A 200 3.01 -2.33 -12.55
N LEU A 201 2.40 -1.83 -11.46
CA LEU A 201 1.01 -1.39 -11.46
C LEU A 201 0.87 -0.04 -12.18
N PRO A 202 -0.06 0.08 -13.15
CA PRO A 202 -0.21 1.30 -13.92
C PRO A 202 -0.95 2.40 -13.15
N GLY A 203 -0.51 3.63 -13.37
CA GLY A 203 -1.20 4.83 -12.92
C GLY A 203 -1.19 5.03 -11.40
N ASP A 204 -1.92 6.06 -10.99
CA ASP A 204 -2.14 6.46 -9.61
C ASP A 204 -3.60 6.14 -9.22
N VAL A 205 -3.93 6.24 -7.93
CA VAL A 205 -5.31 6.01 -7.45
C VAL A 205 -5.77 7.12 -6.52
N TRP A 206 -7.07 7.38 -6.50
CA TRP A 206 -7.76 8.22 -5.56
C TRP A 206 -8.24 7.39 -4.37
N ILE A 207 -7.90 7.83 -3.18
CA ILE A 207 -8.47 7.33 -1.92
C ILE A 207 -8.98 8.52 -1.10
N PRO A 208 -9.98 8.34 -0.24
CA PRO A 208 -10.38 9.41 0.66
C PRO A 208 -9.44 9.49 1.87
N TYR A 209 -9.42 10.64 2.53
CA TYR A 209 -8.74 10.76 3.83
C TYR A 209 -9.35 9.80 4.87
N CYS A 210 -10.66 9.74 4.91
CA CYS A 210 -11.43 8.90 5.81
C CYS A 210 -12.80 8.58 5.22
N ILE A 211 -13.42 7.52 5.74
CA ILE A 211 -14.80 7.13 5.41
C ILE A 211 -15.71 7.20 6.63
N SER A 212 -16.97 7.53 6.41
CA SER A 212 -18.01 7.56 7.44
C SER A 212 -18.80 6.25 7.47
N VAL A 213 -19.03 5.73 8.66
CA VAL A 213 -19.93 4.59 8.94
C VAL A 213 -20.78 4.96 10.16
N GLY A 214 -22.04 5.36 9.93
CA GLY A 214 -22.85 5.99 10.97
C GLY A 214 -22.13 7.21 11.53
N ASP A 215 -22.03 7.30 12.85
CA ASP A 215 -21.34 8.39 13.56
C ASP A 215 -19.82 8.15 13.74
N SER A 216 -19.33 7.02 13.22
CA SER A 216 -17.92 6.64 13.30
C SER A 216 -17.15 7.05 12.05
N VAL A 217 -15.89 7.45 12.25
CA VAL A 217 -14.95 7.77 11.17
C VAL A 217 -13.84 6.73 11.16
N ILE A 218 -13.56 6.17 9.98
CA ILE A 218 -12.42 5.28 9.73
C ILE A 218 -11.41 6.05 8.86
N ARG A 219 -10.23 6.31 9.42
CA ARG A 219 -9.12 6.95 8.72
C ARG A 219 -8.46 5.96 7.76
N LEU A 220 -8.37 6.33 6.48
CA LEU A 220 -7.81 5.49 5.42
C LEU A 220 -6.45 6.01 5.00
N TYR A 221 -6.37 7.29 4.63
CA TYR A 221 -5.13 7.93 4.27
C TYR A 221 -4.19 8.05 5.47
N ASP A 222 -2.90 7.84 5.21
CA ASP A 222 -1.82 7.90 6.17
C ASP A 222 -0.51 8.19 5.42
N ASP A 223 0.26 9.17 5.88
CA ASP A 223 1.49 9.63 5.19
C ASP A 223 2.63 8.60 5.24
N GLN A 224 2.57 7.58 6.12
CA GLN A 224 3.56 6.50 6.15
C GLN A 224 3.28 5.45 5.07
N SER A 225 2.01 5.16 4.83
CA SER A 225 1.56 4.17 3.83
C SER A 225 1.38 4.76 2.42
N HIS A 226 1.09 6.05 2.32
CA HIS A 226 0.64 6.67 1.07
C HIS A 226 1.52 7.84 0.65
N GLN A 227 1.84 7.87 -0.64
CA GLN A 227 2.59 8.94 -1.27
C GLN A 227 1.66 9.76 -2.17
N ARG A 228 1.39 11.01 -1.79
CA ARG A 228 0.57 11.94 -2.58
C ARG A 228 1.20 12.22 -3.94
N VAL A 229 0.34 12.45 -4.93
CA VAL A 229 0.72 12.87 -6.28
C VAL A 229 -0.07 14.11 -6.62
N ASP A 230 0.63 15.21 -6.87
CA ASP A 230 0.02 16.46 -7.28
C ASP A 230 -0.69 16.32 -8.63
N VAL A 231 -1.72 17.13 -8.85
CA VAL A 231 -2.47 17.20 -10.11
C VAL A 231 -2.04 18.46 -10.87
N PRO A 232 -1.21 18.34 -11.93
CA PRO A 232 -0.79 19.49 -12.71
C PRO A 232 -2.00 20.18 -13.37
N GLY A 233 -2.05 21.51 -13.29
CA GLY A 233 -3.13 22.29 -13.89
C GLY A 233 -4.44 22.28 -13.09
N GLU A 234 -4.43 21.78 -11.84
CA GLU A 234 -5.55 21.93 -10.92
C GLU A 234 -5.85 23.41 -10.67
N GLN A 235 -7.12 23.79 -10.83
CA GLN A 235 -7.64 25.07 -10.36
C GLN A 235 -8.19 24.88 -8.95
N ALA A 236 -7.94 25.85 -8.06
CA ALA A 236 -8.38 25.75 -6.67
C ALA A 236 -9.91 25.54 -6.59
N GLY A 237 -10.33 24.48 -5.89
CA GLY A 237 -11.73 24.17 -5.64
C GLY A 237 -12.44 23.33 -6.71
N THR A 238 -11.75 22.86 -7.76
CA THR A 238 -12.36 21.95 -8.76
C THR A 238 -12.37 20.51 -8.29
N ILE A 239 -11.28 20.06 -7.66
CA ILE A 239 -11.14 18.71 -7.12
C ILE A 239 -11.74 18.64 -5.71
N ASP A 240 -12.51 17.58 -5.45
CA ASP A 240 -12.97 17.22 -4.11
C ASP A 240 -11.78 16.87 -3.22
N GLN A 241 -11.39 17.81 -2.37
CA GLN A 241 -10.20 17.71 -1.50
C GLN A 241 -10.35 16.63 -0.41
N ARG A 242 -11.55 16.07 -0.20
CA ARG A 242 -11.73 14.90 0.68
C ARG A 242 -11.05 13.64 0.11
N TRP A 243 -10.79 13.65 -1.20
CA TRP A 243 -10.00 12.63 -1.90
C TRP A 243 -8.58 13.11 -2.13
N VAL A 244 -7.65 12.16 -2.09
CA VAL A 244 -6.25 12.38 -2.32
C VAL A 244 -5.76 11.38 -3.37
N ARG A 245 -5.09 11.91 -4.39
CA ARG A 245 -4.42 11.10 -5.40
C ARG A 245 -3.09 10.63 -4.85
N ILE A 246 -2.86 9.33 -4.93
CA ILE A 246 -1.68 8.67 -4.39
C ILE A 246 -1.04 7.75 -5.44
N ARG A 247 0.27 7.57 -5.35
CA ARG A 247 0.93 6.43 -6.01
C ARG A 247 0.28 5.14 -5.50
N ARG A 248 0.23 4.11 -6.34
CA ARG A 248 -0.18 2.75 -5.93
C ARG A 248 0.49 2.39 -4.60
N PRO A 249 -0.27 2.11 -3.52
CA PRO A 249 0.32 1.89 -2.21
C PRO A 249 1.13 0.59 -2.18
N LEU A 250 2.14 0.56 -1.32
CA LEU A 250 2.89 -0.65 -0.98
C LEU A 250 2.98 -0.70 0.54
N VAL A 251 2.17 -1.56 1.14
CA VAL A 251 2.18 -1.78 2.58
C VAL A 251 2.87 -3.11 2.84
N ILE A 252 3.90 -3.08 3.68
CA ILE A 252 4.73 -4.24 4.00
C ILE A 252 4.54 -4.57 5.47
N VAL A 253 4.23 -5.82 5.76
CA VAL A 253 4.16 -6.38 7.11
C VAL A 253 5.11 -7.57 7.20
N GLY A 254 5.63 -7.84 8.40
CA GLY A 254 6.55 -8.96 8.64
C GLY A 254 6.17 -9.76 9.88
N GLY A 255 7.15 -10.40 10.51
CA GLY A 255 6.98 -11.30 11.67
C GLY A 255 6.22 -10.75 12.89
N GLU A 256 6.02 -9.44 13.01
CA GLU A 256 5.25 -8.83 14.10
C GLU A 256 3.75 -8.68 13.80
N LEU A 257 3.29 -9.11 12.62
CA LEU A 257 1.87 -9.07 12.27
C LEU A 257 1.05 -9.93 13.26
N THR A 258 -0.04 -9.37 13.78
CA THR A 258 -1.06 -10.11 14.54
C THR A 258 -2.42 -10.10 13.81
N LEU A 259 -3.33 -11.02 14.15
CA LEU A 259 -4.65 -11.09 13.49
C LEU A 259 -5.47 -9.83 13.79
N GLU A 260 -5.35 -9.29 15.00
CA GLU A 260 -6.07 -8.10 15.45
C GLU A 260 -5.68 -6.86 14.64
N GLN A 261 -4.45 -6.82 14.12
CA GLN A 261 -3.98 -5.76 13.23
C GLN A 261 -4.64 -5.81 11.85
N LEU A 262 -5.34 -6.90 11.50
CA LEU A 262 -6.15 -7.03 10.29
C LEU A 262 -7.63 -6.64 10.51
N ASP A 263 -7.99 -6.15 11.69
CA ASP A 263 -9.29 -5.56 11.98
C ASP A 263 -9.17 -4.03 12.12
N LEU A 264 -10.31 -3.33 12.21
CA LEU A 264 -10.30 -1.89 12.42
C LEU A 264 -9.64 -1.55 13.77
N ILE A 265 -8.63 -0.69 13.73
CA ILE A 265 -7.88 -0.29 14.91
C ILE A 265 -8.65 0.85 15.58
N TYR A 266 -9.36 0.55 16.66
CA TYR A 266 -10.06 1.59 17.43
C TYR A 266 -9.08 2.36 18.31
N LEU A 267 -9.12 3.70 18.24
CA LEU A 267 -8.31 4.60 19.05
C LEU A 267 -9.18 5.16 20.19
N PRO A 268 -9.10 4.64 21.43
CA PRO A 268 -10.02 5.02 22.50
C PRO A 268 -9.99 6.50 22.86
N THR A 269 -8.80 7.13 22.77
CA THR A 269 -8.62 8.56 23.03
C THR A 269 -9.33 9.42 21.99
N LEU A 270 -9.36 8.99 20.73
CA LEU A 270 -10.02 9.73 19.65
C LEU A 270 -11.47 9.28 19.40
N ARG A 271 -11.87 8.12 19.95
CA ARG A 271 -13.16 7.45 19.67
C ARG A 271 -13.43 7.33 18.18
N SER A 272 -12.38 7.00 17.42
CA SER A 272 -12.39 6.84 15.97
C SER A 272 -11.57 5.62 15.56
N TYR A 273 -11.65 5.21 14.30
CA TYR A 273 -10.95 4.04 13.80
C TYR A 273 -9.84 4.43 12.83
N GLU A 274 -8.82 3.59 12.80
CA GLU A 274 -7.80 3.53 11.77
C GLU A 274 -8.02 2.27 10.92
N ALA A 275 -7.88 2.43 9.60
CA ALA A 275 -7.93 1.30 8.68
C ALA A 275 -6.72 0.36 8.91
N PRO A 276 -6.93 -0.96 8.84
CA PRO A 276 -5.83 -1.91 8.94
C PRO A 276 -4.91 -1.86 7.72
N PRO A 277 -3.68 -2.40 7.83
CA PRO A 277 -2.63 -2.30 6.80
C PRO A 277 -3.07 -2.78 5.41
N HIS A 278 -3.80 -3.89 5.32
CA HIS A 278 -4.26 -4.45 4.06
C HIS A 278 -5.37 -3.62 3.42
N LEU A 279 -6.20 -2.94 4.22
CA LEU A 279 -7.17 -1.98 3.70
C LEU A 279 -6.47 -0.70 3.20
N LYS A 280 -5.44 -0.22 3.91
CA LYS A 280 -4.57 0.88 3.44
C LYS A 280 -3.82 0.52 2.15
N ALA A 281 -3.56 -0.76 1.90
CA ALA A 281 -2.94 -1.23 0.66
C ALA A 281 -3.89 -1.25 -0.57
N ASN A 282 -5.19 -0.94 -0.41
CA ASN A 282 -6.14 -0.99 -1.52
C ASN A 282 -5.68 -0.17 -2.72
N GLY A 283 -5.89 -0.72 -3.92
CA GLY A 283 -5.37 -0.07 -5.13
C GLY A 283 -3.93 -0.47 -5.46
N GLY A 284 -3.19 -1.11 -4.56
CA GLY A 284 -1.76 -1.39 -4.69
C GLY A 284 -1.37 -2.80 -4.28
N VAL A 285 -0.31 -2.90 -3.46
CA VAL A 285 0.30 -4.17 -3.02
C VAL A 285 0.30 -4.25 -1.50
N PHE A 286 -0.18 -5.39 -0.97
CA PHE A 286 -0.02 -5.77 0.42
C PHE A 286 0.97 -6.93 0.50
N LEU A 287 2.18 -6.68 1.03
CA LEU A 287 3.27 -7.64 1.10
C LEU A 287 3.42 -8.17 2.53
N VAL A 288 3.21 -9.48 2.71
CA VAL A 288 3.56 -10.23 3.91
C VAL A 288 4.94 -10.85 3.70
N ASP A 289 5.95 -10.28 4.35
CA ASP A 289 7.35 -10.70 4.28
C ASP A 289 7.71 -11.64 5.43
N ASP A 290 8.70 -12.52 5.24
CA ASP A 290 9.12 -13.52 6.23
C ASP A 290 8.00 -14.44 6.78
N PHE A 291 7.04 -14.78 5.91
CA PHE A 291 5.90 -15.62 6.26
C PHE A 291 6.30 -17.00 6.79
N GLY A 292 5.71 -17.42 7.90
CA GLY A 292 6.09 -18.58 8.71
C GLY A 292 7.00 -18.26 9.90
N ARG A 293 7.32 -16.99 10.15
CA ARG A 293 8.07 -16.52 11.35
C ARG A 293 7.24 -15.58 12.22
N GLU A 294 5.97 -15.39 11.89
CA GLU A 294 5.03 -14.60 12.65
C GLU A 294 4.68 -15.25 13.99
N ARG A 295 4.14 -14.43 14.91
CA ARG A 295 3.50 -14.92 16.13
C ARG A 295 2.21 -15.72 15.85
N ILE A 296 1.56 -15.45 14.72
CA ILE A 296 0.33 -16.12 14.27
C ILE A 296 0.71 -17.37 13.49
N SER A 297 -0.11 -18.44 13.57
CA SER A 297 0.09 -19.56 12.65
C SER A 297 -0.18 -19.14 11.19
N PRO A 298 0.59 -19.68 10.23
CA PRO A 298 0.35 -19.44 8.81
C PRO A 298 -1.08 -19.74 8.37
N ASP A 299 -1.65 -20.86 8.84
CA ASP A 299 -3.03 -21.25 8.52
C ASP A 299 -4.06 -20.21 8.96
N GLN A 300 -3.89 -19.63 10.15
CA GLN A 300 -4.78 -18.59 10.66
C GLN A 300 -4.72 -17.33 9.79
N LEU A 301 -3.52 -16.89 9.41
CA LEU A 301 -3.37 -15.72 8.54
C LEU A 301 -4.01 -15.97 7.17
N LEU A 302 -3.74 -17.14 6.59
CA LEU A 302 -4.29 -17.51 5.28
C LEU A 302 -5.81 -17.61 5.31
N ASN A 303 -6.39 -18.24 6.34
CA ASN A 303 -7.84 -18.33 6.53
C ASN A 303 -8.50 -16.94 6.60
N ARG A 304 -7.85 -15.95 7.23
CA ARG A 304 -8.33 -14.56 7.28
C ARG A 304 -8.42 -13.90 5.90
N PHE A 305 -7.61 -14.34 4.94
CA PHE A 305 -7.58 -13.81 3.57
C PHE A 305 -8.40 -14.60 2.55
N ILE A 306 -9.04 -15.72 2.91
CA ILE A 306 -9.88 -16.50 1.98
C ILE A 306 -10.97 -15.61 1.36
N THR A 307 -11.79 -14.97 2.20
CA THR A 307 -12.90 -14.12 1.73
C THR A 307 -12.40 -12.91 0.93
N PRO A 308 -11.39 -12.14 1.42
CA PRO A 308 -10.71 -11.12 0.63
C PRO A 308 -10.24 -11.57 -0.76
N MET A 309 -9.66 -12.76 -0.88
CA MET A 309 -9.11 -13.25 -2.15
C MET A 309 -10.19 -13.76 -3.11
N GLU A 310 -11.23 -14.42 -2.61
CA GLU A 310 -12.30 -15.01 -3.43
C GLU A 310 -13.31 -13.97 -3.89
N TYR A 311 -13.77 -13.12 -2.98
CA TYR A 311 -14.88 -12.20 -3.22
C TYR A 311 -14.42 -10.75 -3.39
N GLN A 312 -13.13 -10.48 -3.18
CA GLN A 312 -12.53 -9.15 -3.26
C GLN A 312 -13.27 -8.14 -2.36
N VAL A 313 -13.72 -8.61 -1.19
CA VAL A 313 -14.34 -7.82 -0.14
C VAL A 313 -13.83 -8.32 1.20
N ASP A 314 -13.79 -7.43 2.17
CA ASP A 314 -13.51 -7.77 3.56
C ASP A 314 -14.62 -7.27 4.48
N TYR A 315 -14.77 -7.93 5.62
CA TYR A 315 -15.75 -7.59 6.63
C TYR A 315 -15.05 -7.07 7.87
N PHE A 316 -15.47 -5.90 8.33
CA PHE A 316 -14.95 -5.29 9.55
C PHE A 316 -16.08 -5.07 10.55
N THR A 317 -15.75 -5.16 11.83
CA THR A 317 -16.71 -4.95 12.92
C THR A 317 -16.30 -3.73 13.72
N LEU A 318 -17.21 -2.78 13.90
CA LEU A 318 -17.03 -1.63 14.77
C LEU A 318 -17.21 -2.06 16.24
N VAL A 319 -16.72 -1.27 17.19
CA VAL A 319 -16.95 -1.50 18.64
C VAL A 319 -18.43 -1.48 19.02
N THR A 320 -19.29 -0.90 18.18
CA THR A 320 -20.76 -0.95 18.31
C THR A 320 -21.34 -2.32 17.96
N GLY A 321 -20.54 -3.25 17.43
CA GLY A 321 -20.98 -4.53 16.86
C GLY A 321 -21.48 -4.43 15.42
N GLN A 322 -21.58 -3.22 14.85
CA GLN A 322 -21.96 -3.03 13.45
C GLN A 322 -20.91 -3.66 12.53
N LYS A 323 -21.36 -4.54 11.62
CA LYS A 323 -20.52 -5.10 10.57
C LYS A 323 -20.65 -4.26 9.30
N ILE A 324 -19.50 -3.97 8.70
CA ILE A 324 -19.42 -3.32 7.39
C ILE A 324 -18.70 -4.22 6.41
N GLN A 325 -19.09 -4.11 5.15
CA GLN A 325 -18.42 -4.75 4.03
C GLN A 325 -17.67 -3.69 3.23
N VAL A 326 -16.38 -3.88 3.03
CA VAL A 326 -15.53 -2.94 2.30
C VAL A 326 -14.89 -3.68 1.12
N PRO A 327 -14.96 -3.13 -0.12
CA PRO A 327 -14.28 -3.76 -1.23
C PRO A 327 -12.77 -3.68 -1.04
N LEU A 328 -12.10 -4.77 -1.40
CA LEU A 328 -10.66 -4.94 -1.23
C LEU A 328 -10.04 -5.31 -2.59
N ARG A 329 -9.04 -4.54 -3.03
CA ARG A 329 -8.49 -4.63 -4.40
C ARG A 329 -6.96 -4.48 -4.43
N HIS A 330 -6.27 -4.92 -3.39
CA HIS A 330 -4.81 -5.00 -3.43
C HIS A 330 -4.34 -6.35 -3.97
N ILE A 331 -3.13 -6.40 -4.52
CA ILE A 331 -2.42 -7.65 -4.77
C ILE A 331 -1.80 -8.10 -3.44
N LEU A 332 -2.29 -9.22 -2.90
CA LEU A 332 -1.66 -9.87 -1.76
C LEU A 332 -0.42 -10.62 -2.23
N VAL A 333 0.75 -10.22 -1.74
CA VAL A 333 2.01 -10.92 -1.97
C VAL A 333 2.46 -11.55 -0.67
N ILE A 334 2.70 -12.86 -0.67
CA ILE A 334 3.21 -13.58 0.49
C ILE A 334 4.60 -14.09 0.14
N ALA A 335 5.61 -13.71 0.92
CA ALA A 335 6.99 -14.14 0.75
C ALA A 335 7.41 -15.04 1.92
N THR A 336 7.77 -16.30 1.65
CA THR A 336 8.13 -17.28 2.70
C THR A 336 9.38 -18.08 2.35
N ASN A 337 10.07 -18.58 3.38
CA ASN A 337 11.14 -19.57 3.23
C ASN A 337 10.62 -21.02 3.26
N LEU A 338 9.37 -21.23 3.65
CA LEU A 338 8.73 -22.54 3.74
C LEU A 338 8.13 -22.92 2.38
N SER A 339 8.04 -24.22 2.11
CA SER A 339 7.31 -24.68 0.91
C SER A 339 5.80 -24.54 1.13
N PRO A 340 5.01 -24.29 0.08
CA PRO A 340 3.57 -24.05 0.22
C PRO A 340 2.83 -25.20 0.94
N GLU A 341 3.29 -26.44 0.80
CA GLU A 341 2.72 -27.64 1.42
C GLU A 341 2.98 -27.73 2.92
N VAL A 342 4.02 -27.06 3.42
CA VAL A 342 4.31 -26.93 4.86
C VAL A 342 3.51 -25.80 5.48
N VAL A 343 3.22 -24.77 4.69
CA VAL A 343 2.55 -23.56 5.13
C VAL A 343 1.03 -23.74 5.24
N THR A 344 0.42 -24.56 4.37
CA THR A 344 -1.03 -24.65 4.29
C THR A 344 -1.53 -25.92 3.59
N ASP A 345 -2.83 -26.17 3.71
CA ASP A 345 -3.47 -27.33 3.11
C ASP A 345 -3.68 -27.20 1.58
N PRO A 346 -3.90 -28.33 0.87
CA PRO A 346 -4.17 -28.31 -0.56
C PRO A 346 -5.42 -27.53 -1.00
N ALA A 347 -6.40 -27.33 -0.10
CA ALA A 347 -7.63 -26.60 -0.42
C ALA A 347 -7.35 -25.08 -0.46
N PHE A 348 -6.53 -24.56 0.44
CA PHE A 348 -6.11 -23.17 0.42
C PHE A 348 -5.19 -22.87 -0.78
N LEU A 349 -4.27 -23.79 -1.10
CA LEU A 349 -3.41 -23.65 -2.26
C LEU A 349 -4.21 -23.37 -3.56
N ARG A 350 -5.41 -23.93 -3.73
CA ARG A 350 -6.28 -23.67 -4.89
C ARG A 350 -6.80 -22.24 -4.98
N ARG A 351 -6.79 -21.49 -3.88
CA ARG A 351 -7.25 -20.09 -3.80
C ARG A 351 -6.13 -19.10 -4.06
N ILE A 352 -4.87 -19.52 -3.93
CA ILE A 352 -3.71 -18.71 -4.28
C ILE A 352 -3.67 -18.51 -5.79
N GLY A 353 -3.55 -17.25 -6.23
CA GLY A 353 -3.56 -16.90 -7.65
C GLY A 353 -2.38 -17.47 -8.42
N TYR A 354 -1.17 -17.06 -8.05
CA TYR A 354 0.08 -17.49 -8.68
C TYR A 354 1.10 -17.88 -7.63
N ARG A 355 1.98 -18.83 -8.00
CA ARG A 355 3.07 -19.30 -7.14
C ARG A 355 4.39 -19.20 -7.90
N ILE A 356 5.38 -18.57 -7.28
CA ILE A 356 6.71 -18.41 -7.86
C ILE A 356 7.73 -19.01 -6.90
N TYR A 357 8.47 -20.00 -7.39
CA TYR A 357 9.65 -20.52 -6.70
C TYR A 357 10.88 -19.71 -7.09
N LEU A 358 11.56 -19.13 -6.10
CA LEU A 358 12.85 -18.46 -6.27
C LEU A 358 13.94 -19.30 -5.56
N GLY A 359 14.53 -20.21 -6.34
CA GLY A 359 15.64 -21.07 -5.93
C GLY A 359 17.00 -20.39 -6.03
N ALA A 360 18.06 -21.18 -5.88
CA ALA A 360 19.42 -20.75 -6.15
C ALA A 360 19.57 -20.30 -7.62
N PRO A 361 20.25 -19.17 -7.88
CA PRO A 361 20.53 -18.75 -9.24
C PRO A 361 21.50 -19.71 -9.91
N SER A 362 21.33 -19.91 -11.21
CA SER A 362 22.37 -20.53 -12.05
C SER A 362 23.64 -19.68 -12.07
N PRO A 363 24.81 -20.26 -12.42
CA PRO A 363 26.06 -19.49 -12.54
C PRO A 363 25.96 -18.28 -13.47
N THR A 364 25.18 -18.39 -14.55
CA THR A 364 24.94 -17.30 -15.51
C THR A 364 24.06 -16.20 -14.90
N GLU A 365 23.01 -16.56 -14.16
CA GLU A 365 22.18 -15.61 -13.43
C GLU A 365 22.97 -14.92 -12.30
N TYR A 366 23.78 -15.67 -11.55
CA TYR A 366 24.65 -15.13 -10.50
C TYR A 366 25.63 -14.10 -11.06
N ALA A 367 26.32 -14.45 -12.16
CA ALA A 367 27.22 -13.53 -12.85
C ALA A 367 26.50 -12.25 -13.30
N ARG A 368 25.27 -12.39 -13.82
CA ARG A 368 24.46 -11.25 -14.22
C ARG A 368 24.07 -10.35 -13.04
N ILE A 369 23.68 -10.94 -11.90
CA ILE A 369 23.38 -10.20 -10.67
C ILE A 369 24.61 -9.42 -10.21
N PHE A 370 25.78 -10.08 -10.20
CA PHE A 370 27.05 -9.47 -9.81
C PHE A 370 27.39 -8.26 -10.68
N GLN A 371 27.32 -8.41 -12.01
CA GLN A 371 27.57 -7.33 -12.95
C GLN A 371 26.61 -6.14 -12.76
N LEU A 372 25.32 -6.41 -12.63
CA LEU A 372 24.31 -5.35 -12.43
C LEU A 372 24.55 -4.58 -11.12
N TYR A 373 24.92 -5.28 -10.05
CA TYR A 373 25.23 -4.63 -8.78
C TYR A 373 26.53 -3.82 -8.84
N ALA A 374 27.58 -4.37 -9.47
CA ALA A 374 28.85 -3.67 -9.67
C ALA A 374 28.67 -2.37 -10.49
N GLN A 375 27.89 -2.42 -11.58
CA GLN A 375 27.53 -1.24 -12.38
C GLN A 375 26.82 -0.17 -11.55
N ARG A 376 25.87 -0.58 -10.70
CA ARG A 376 25.18 0.35 -9.78
C ARG A 376 26.13 0.98 -8.76
N CYS A 377 27.14 0.22 -8.31
CA CYS A 377 28.20 0.70 -7.44
C CYS A 377 29.28 1.50 -8.17
N LYS A 378 29.18 1.63 -9.51
CA LYS A 378 30.16 2.27 -10.39
C LYS A 378 31.57 1.68 -10.25
N VAL A 379 31.67 0.36 -10.07
CA VAL A 379 32.94 -0.38 -10.00
C VAL A 379 33.08 -1.32 -11.19
N ALA A 380 34.27 -1.35 -11.78
CA ALA A 380 34.61 -2.28 -12.85
C ALA A 380 34.78 -3.69 -12.29
N VAL A 381 34.33 -4.68 -13.06
CA VAL A 381 34.57 -6.10 -12.76
C VAL A 381 35.68 -6.58 -13.69
N PRO A 382 36.88 -6.89 -13.18
CA PRO A 382 37.95 -7.46 -13.99
C PRO A 382 37.54 -8.75 -14.70
N GLU A 383 38.10 -8.97 -15.88
CA GLU A 383 37.92 -10.20 -16.65
C GLU A 383 38.39 -11.42 -15.85
N GLY A 384 37.61 -12.51 -15.87
CA GLY A 384 37.93 -13.73 -15.15
C GLY A 384 37.65 -13.70 -13.64
N LEU A 385 37.25 -12.55 -13.06
CA LEU A 385 37.03 -12.45 -11.61
C LEU A 385 35.79 -13.21 -11.15
N ILE A 386 34.71 -13.15 -11.93
CA ILE A 386 33.47 -13.88 -11.63
C ILE A 386 33.68 -15.38 -11.80
N GLU A 387 34.39 -15.79 -12.85
CA GLU A 387 34.74 -17.19 -13.11
C GLU A 387 35.56 -17.77 -11.96
N TRP A 388 36.56 -17.01 -11.48
CA TRP A 388 37.34 -17.37 -10.29
C TRP A 388 36.46 -17.52 -9.04
N LEU A 389 35.52 -16.58 -8.82
CA LEU A 389 34.60 -16.62 -7.69
C LEU A 389 33.67 -17.85 -7.77
N LEU A 390 33.10 -18.13 -8.95
CA LEU A 390 32.23 -19.27 -9.19
C LEU A 390 32.96 -20.61 -9.00
N GLU A 391 34.24 -20.68 -9.40
CA GLU A 391 35.05 -21.87 -9.15
C GLU A 391 35.28 -22.09 -7.65
N ARG A 392 35.46 -21.01 -6.88
CA ARG A 392 35.55 -21.11 -5.42
C ARG A 392 34.26 -21.64 -4.78
N TYR A 393 33.09 -21.19 -5.25
CA TYR A 393 31.82 -21.75 -4.79
C TYR A 393 31.74 -23.27 -5.04
N ARG A 394 32.17 -23.73 -6.22
CA ARG A 394 32.23 -25.16 -6.56
C ARG A 394 33.21 -25.92 -5.67
N ALA A 395 34.42 -25.39 -5.49
CA ALA A 395 35.46 -26.01 -4.67
C ALA A 395 35.03 -26.19 -3.20
N GLN A 396 34.24 -25.25 -2.67
CA GLN A 396 33.70 -25.32 -1.30
C GLN A 396 32.33 -25.98 -1.20
N ASN A 397 31.81 -26.56 -2.30
CA ASN A 397 30.48 -27.17 -2.38
C ASN A 397 29.36 -26.26 -1.81
N ARG A 398 29.44 -24.95 -2.09
CA ARG A 398 28.50 -23.94 -1.61
C ARG A 398 27.44 -23.64 -2.67
N GLU A 399 26.18 -23.67 -2.24
CA GLU A 399 25.06 -23.22 -3.06
C GLU A 399 25.11 -21.70 -3.28
N LEU A 400 24.82 -21.26 -4.51
CA LEU A 400 24.75 -19.84 -4.84
C LEU A 400 23.49 -19.20 -4.26
N ARG A 401 23.58 -17.95 -3.80
CA ARG A 401 22.39 -17.14 -3.44
C ARG A 401 22.39 -15.79 -4.13
N ALA A 402 21.20 -15.32 -4.53
CA ALA A 402 21.06 -14.08 -5.28
C ALA A 402 21.49 -12.82 -4.50
N CYS A 403 21.54 -12.86 -3.15
CA CYS A 403 22.00 -11.74 -2.33
C CYS A 403 23.52 -11.64 -2.24
N GLU A 404 24.24 -12.74 -2.39
CA GLU A 404 25.69 -12.81 -2.12
C GLU A 404 26.53 -11.90 -3.02
N PRO A 405 26.22 -11.67 -4.32
CA PRO A 405 26.95 -10.68 -5.10
C PRO A 405 26.94 -9.28 -4.48
N ARG A 406 25.78 -8.86 -3.94
CA ARG A 406 25.67 -7.60 -3.21
C ARG A 406 26.52 -7.64 -1.96
N ASP A 407 26.36 -8.68 -1.15
CA ASP A 407 27.02 -8.77 0.15
C ASP A 407 28.56 -8.78 -0.02
N LEU A 408 29.08 -9.52 -0.99
CA LEU A 408 30.51 -9.55 -1.32
C LEU A 408 31.04 -8.19 -1.81
N ILE A 409 30.30 -7.48 -2.67
CA ILE A 409 30.71 -6.15 -3.16
C ILE A 409 30.65 -5.10 -2.04
N GLU A 410 29.66 -5.18 -1.14
CA GLU A 410 29.59 -4.31 0.03
C GLU A 410 30.74 -4.59 1.01
N ARG A 411 31.10 -5.86 1.25
CA ARG A 411 32.29 -6.21 2.03
C ARG A 411 33.59 -5.72 1.38
N ALA A 412 33.72 -5.84 0.06
CA ALA A 412 34.84 -5.27 -0.68
C ALA A 412 34.93 -3.74 -0.49
N ARG A 413 33.78 -3.05 -0.47
CA ARG A 413 33.73 -1.60 -0.17
C ARG A 413 34.20 -1.29 1.24
N ASP A 414 33.77 -2.06 2.23
CA ASP A 414 34.20 -1.90 3.62
C ASP A 414 35.73 -2.06 3.74
N ILE A 415 36.30 -3.06 3.07
CA ILE A 415 37.76 -3.32 3.01
C ILE A 415 38.51 -2.14 2.37
N CYS A 416 38.10 -1.70 1.18
CA CYS A 416 38.75 -0.59 0.49
C CYS A 416 38.70 0.70 1.33
N ARG A 417 37.55 0.97 1.95
CA ARG A 417 37.34 2.14 2.81
C ARG A 417 38.26 2.10 4.03
N PHE A 418 38.41 0.95 4.68
CA PHE A 418 39.33 0.77 5.80
C PHE A 418 40.79 1.03 5.39
N GLN A 419 41.16 0.65 4.17
CA GLN A 419 42.49 0.87 3.60
C GLN A 419 42.71 2.28 3.01
N GLY A 420 41.71 3.17 3.11
CA GLY A 420 41.79 4.53 2.57
C GLY A 420 41.81 4.61 1.04
N ARG A 421 41.26 3.60 0.35
CA ARG A 421 41.25 3.49 -1.12
C ARG A 421 39.81 3.52 -1.68
N PRO A 422 39.63 3.94 -2.95
CA PRO A 422 38.33 3.83 -3.62
C PRO A 422 37.92 2.36 -3.77
N LEU A 423 36.63 2.11 -3.97
CA LEU A 423 36.11 0.75 -4.20
C LEU A 423 36.73 0.16 -5.48
N GLU A 424 37.48 -0.92 -5.29
CA GLU A 424 38.08 -1.72 -6.35
C GLU A 424 37.70 -3.19 -6.14
N LEU A 425 37.50 -3.93 -7.23
CA LEU A 425 37.29 -5.37 -7.19
C LEU A 425 38.50 -6.06 -7.81
N ASN A 426 39.15 -6.91 -7.03
CA ASN A 426 40.20 -7.81 -7.49
C ASN A 426 40.18 -9.09 -6.62
N LYS A 427 41.01 -10.08 -6.96
CA LYS A 427 41.02 -11.37 -6.27
C LYS A 427 41.38 -11.25 -4.79
N GLU A 428 42.31 -10.38 -4.42
CA GLU A 428 42.76 -10.20 -3.03
C GLU A 428 41.65 -9.59 -2.17
N ILE A 429 40.99 -8.55 -2.66
CA ILE A 429 39.89 -7.88 -1.94
C ILE A 429 38.69 -8.83 -1.81
N LEU A 430 38.32 -9.55 -2.88
CA LEU A 430 37.22 -10.51 -2.82
C LEU A 430 37.55 -11.74 -1.96
N ASP A 431 38.81 -12.15 -1.88
CA ASP A 431 39.24 -13.20 -0.96
C ASP A 431 39.03 -12.81 0.50
N LEU A 432 39.44 -11.59 0.87
CA LEU A 432 39.19 -11.08 2.22
C LEU A 432 37.69 -10.87 2.49
N ALA A 433 36.94 -10.38 1.49
CA ALA A 433 35.48 -10.23 1.58
C ALA A 433 34.79 -11.59 1.79
N TRP A 434 35.26 -12.63 1.11
CA TRP A 434 34.78 -14.01 1.26
C TRP A 434 34.96 -14.50 2.69
N VAL A 435 36.19 -14.39 3.22
CA VAL A 435 36.50 -14.83 4.60
C VAL A 435 35.67 -14.06 5.62
N GLY A 436 35.53 -12.74 5.46
CA GLY A 436 34.72 -11.92 6.35
C GLY A 436 33.21 -12.21 6.29
N TYR A 437 32.71 -12.67 5.14
CA TYR A 437 31.28 -12.93 4.94
C TYR A 437 30.86 -14.36 5.31
N PHE A 438 31.64 -15.36 4.88
CA PHE A 438 31.32 -16.76 5.10
C PHE A 438 32.01 -17.37 6.33
N GLY A 439 32.94 -16.64 6.94
CA GLY A 439 33.84 -17.15 7.97
C GLY A 439 35.08 -17.81 7.34
N GLY A 440 36.16 -17.88 8.13
CA GLY A 440 37.30 -18.73 7.81
C GLY A 440 37.03 -20.19 8.19
N GLU A 441 37.86 -21.11 7.70
CA GLU A 441 37.92 -22.47 8.25
C GLU A 441 38.34 -22.37 9.72
N PHE A 442 37.39 -22.61 10.64
CA PHE A 442 37.74 -22.77 12.05
C PHE A 442 38.42 -24.14 12.21
N PRO A 443 39.62 -24.23 12.81
CA PRO A 443 40.14 -25.52 13.22
C PRO A 443 39.13 -26.21 14.15
N GLU A 444 38.83 -27.50 13.93
CA GLU A 444 37.90 -28.29 14.73
C GLU A 444 38.27 -28.25 16.23
N TYR A 445 37.71 -27.30 16.98
CA TYR A 445 37.79 -27.31 18.44
C TYR A 445 36.64 -28.15 18.99
N GLY A 446 36.94 -29.38 19.41
CA GLY A 446 36.08 -30.15 20.31
C GLY A 446 35.34 -31.35 19.72
N LYS A 447 36.05 -32.30 19.11
CA LYS A 447 35.61 -33.71 19.20
C LYS A 447 35.86 -34.16 20.65
N LYS A 448 34.81 -34.13 21.48
CA LYS A 448 34.83 -34.84 22.77
C LYS A 448 35.05 -36.32 22.45
N GLU A 449 36.22 -36.83 22.82
CA GLU A 449 36.44 -38.28 22.94
C GLU A 449 35.32 -38.84 23.82
N LYS A 450 34.52 -39.74 23.24
CA LYS A 450 33.67 -40.63 24.03
C LYS A 450 34.61 -41.55 24.80
N VAL A 451 34.91 -41.18 26.05
CA VAL A 451 35.47 -42.12 27.02
C VAL A 451 34.43 -43.22 27.21
N LEU A 452 34.72 -44.38 26.64
CA LEU A 452 34.06 -45.64 26.95
C LEU A 452 34.36 -45.98 28.41
N VAL A 453 33.40 -45.74 29.30
CA VAL A 453 33.37 -46.42 30.60
C VAL A 453 32.75 -47.80 30.35
N LYS A 454 33.61 -48.82 30.29
CA LYS A 454 33.21 -50.22 30.43
C LYS A 454 33.13 -50.55 31.93
N GLY A 455 32.02 -51.17 32.34
CA GLY A 455 31.92 -52.19 33.38
C GLY A 455 32.33 -51.79 34.79
#